data_AF-F3FWV0-F1
#
_entry.id   AF-F3FWV0-F1
#
_cell.length_a   1.000
_cell.length_b   1.000
_cell.length_c   1.000
_cell.angle_alpha   90.00
_cell.angle_beta   90.00
_cell.angle_gamma   90.00
#
_symmetry.space_group_name_H-M   'P 1'
#
loop_
_entity.id
_entity.type
_entity.pdbx_description
1 polymer ?
#
loop_
_entity_poly.entity_id
_entity_poly.type
_entity_poly.pdbx_seq_one_letter_code
_entity_poly.pdbx_strand_id
1 'polypeptide(L)' 'MRQQAKNLGVSVASLYHLAWAQVLGKVTGKDEVVFGTVLMGRMQGGDGADRSLGMFINTLPLRVELGNQGVRNGVKQTHA' A
#
# COMPACT_ATOMS: atom_id res chain seq x y z
N MET A 1 -0.75 -12.03 9.28
CA MET A 1 -0.71 -11.07 8.16
C MET A 1 -0.36 -11.72 6.82
N ARG A 2 0.78 -12.41 6.66
CA ARG A 2 1.15 -13.07 5.39
C ARG A 2 0.08 -14.01 4.81
N GLN A 3 -0.51 -14.87 5.65
CA GLN A 3 -1.60 -15.76 5.22
C GLN A 3 -2.85 -15.00 4.75
N GLN A 4 -3.20 -13.91 5.43
CA GLN A 4 -4.36 -13.10 5.06
C GLN A 4 -4.13 -12.35 3.75
N ALA A 5 -2.93 -11.81 3.55
CA ALA A 5 -2.53 -11.19 2.29
C ALA A 5 -2.61 -12.20 1.13
N LYS A 6 -2.10 -13.42 1.35
CA LYS A 6 -2.19 -14.52 0.38
C LYS A 6 -3.64 -14.89 0.06
N ASN A 7 -4.49 -15.05 1.07
CA ASN A 7 -5.91 -15.40 0.89
C ASN A 7 -6.70 -14.32 0.15
N LEU A 8 -6.30 -13.05 0.30
CA LEU A 8 -6.95 -11.91 -0.36
C LEU A 8 -6.32 -11.54 -1.72
N GLY A 9 -5.18 -12.16 -2.08
CA GLY A 9 -4.46 -11.86 -3.32
C GLY A 9 -3.81 -10.48 -3.33
N VAL A 10 -3.37 -9.97 -2.17
CA VAL A 10 -2.79 -8.61 -2.03
C VAL A 10 -1.39 -8.68 -1.42
N SER A 11 -0.67 -7.55 -1.48
CA SER A 11 0.59 -7.41 -0.75
C SER A 11 0.36 -7.28 0.77
N VAL A 12 1.33 -7.70 1.56
CA VAL A 12 1.32 -7.46 3.01
C VAL A 12 1.35 -5.95 3.31
N ALA A 13 2.01 -5.15 2.46
CA ALA A 13 2.05 -3.70 2.60
C ALA A 13 0.64 -3.08 2.53
N SER A 14 -0.23 -3.56 1.64
CA SER A 14 -1.61 -3.06 1.53
C SER A 14 -2.43 -3.26 2.80
N LEU A 15 -2.20 -4.35 3.56
CA LEU A 15 -2.83 -4.54 4.88
C LEU A 15 -2.36 -3.47 5.88
N TYR A 16 -1.06 -3.19 5.91
CA TYR A 16 -0.50 -2.17 6.81
C TYR A 16 -0.88 -0.75 6.38
N HIS A 17 -0.94 -0.47 5.07
CA HIS A 17 -1.40 0.81 4.55
C HIS A 17 -2.84 1.09 4.94
N LEU A 18 -3.76 0.13 4.81
CA LEU A 18 -5.13 0.33 5.26
C LEU A 18 -5.19 0.51 6.78
N ALA A 19 -4.46 -0.29 7.55
CA ALA A 19 -4.42 -0.14 9.01
C ALA A 19 -3.91 1.26 9.41
N TRP A 20 -2.87 1.74 8.76
CA TRP A 20 -2.33 3.08 8.99
C TRP A 20 -3.30 4.18 8.57
N ALA A 21 -3.96 4.02 7.42
CA ALA A 21 -5.00 4.93 6.96
C ALA A 21 -6.12 5.05 8.00
N GLN A 22 -6.58 3.92 8.56
CA GLN A 22 -7.61 3.92 9.61
C GLN A 22 -7.16 4.68 10.87
N VAL A 23 -5.91 4.50 11.31
CA VAL A 23 -5.36 5.27 12.44
C VAL A 23 -5.36 6.76 12.13
N LEU A 24 -4.86 7.16 10.96
CA LEU A 24 -4.84 8.56 10.55
C LEU A 24 -6.25 9.14 10.46
N GLY A 25 -7.21 8.43 9.88
CA GLY A 25 -8.60 8.89 9.80
C GLY A 25 -9.21 9.12 11.18
N LYS A 26 -8.98 8.21 12.13
CA LYS A 26 -9.46 8.37 13.51
C LYS A 26 -8.80 9.53 14.26
N VAL A 27 -7.50 9.72 14.11
CA VAL A 27 -6.76 10.80 14.80
C VAL A 27 -7.04 12.17 14.18
N THR A 28 -7.28 12.22 12.87
CA THR A 28 -7.51 13.49 12.14
C THR A 28 -8.98 13.84 11.94
N GLY A 29 -9.90 12.92 12.22
CA GLY A 29 -11.33 13.08 11.93
C GLY A 29 -11.65 13.13 10.43
N LYS A 30 -10.79 12.57 9.58
CA LYS A 30 -10.95 12.59 8.12
C LYS A 30 -11.40 11.22 7.61
N ASP A 31 -12.34 11.24 6.67
CA ASP A 31 -12.78 10.05 5.93
C ASP A 31 -11.88 9.75 4.71
N GLU A 32 -10.84 10.55 4.50
CA GLU A 32 -9.86 10.35 3.44
C GLU A 32 -8.50 10.86 3.89
N VAL A 33 -7.46 10.06 3.66
CA VAL A 33 -6.09 10.39 4.07
C VAL A 33 -5.08 10.12 2.96
N VAL A 34 -4.03 10.93 2.94
CA VAL A 34 -2.89 10.75 2.04
C VAL A 34 -1.63 10.68 2.90
N PHE A 35 -0.77 9.69 2.66
CA PHE A 35 0.53 9.57 3.32
C PHE A 35 1.57 8.99 2.35
N GLY A 36 2.84 9.24 2.62
CA GLY A 36 3.94 8.66 1.83
C GLY A 36 4.11 7.18 2.13
N THR A 37 4.27 6.36 1.08
CA THR A 37 4.71 4.97 1.21
C THR A 37 5.94 4.70 0.36
N VAL A 38 6.82 3.84 0.87
CA VAL A 38 8.05 3.44 0.19
C VAL A 38 7.76 2.23 -0.69
N LEU A 39 7.96 2.38 -1.98
CA LEU A 39 7.87 1.33 -2.97
C LEU A 39 9.27 0.93 -3.43
N MET A 40 9.51 -0.38 -3.42
CA MET A 40 10.69 -1.02 -3.99
C MET A 40 10.29 -1.58 -5.35
N GLY A 41 10.73 -0.95 -6.45
CA GLY A 41 10.31 -1.39 -7.77
C GLY A 41 11.14 -0.82 -8.91
N ARG A 42 11.71 -1.72 -9.72
CA ARG A 42 12.26 -1.43 -11.05
C ARG A 42 11.07 -1.38 -12.02
N MET A 43 10.39 -0.24 -12.13
CA MET A 43 9.44 -0.06 -13.23
C MET A 43 10.23 -0.21 -14.54
N GLN A 44 10.14 -1.38 -15.19
CA GLN A 44 10.71 -1.71 -16.51
C GLN A 44 12.22 -1.94 -16.62
N GLY A 45 12.83 -2.72 -15.72
CA GLY A 45 14.16 -3.29 -16.00
C GLY A 45 14.02 -4.63 -16.71
N GLY A 46 14.25 -4.68 -18.04
CA GLY A 46 14.32 -5.93 -18.80
C GLY A 46 15.39 -6.92 -18.31
N ASP A 47 15.55 -8.04 -19.02
CA ASP A 47 16.51 -9.11 -18.69
C ASP A 47 17.90 -8.54 -18.33
N GLY A 48 18.31 -8.68 -17.06
CA GLY A 48 19.58 -8.14 -16.53
C GLY A 48 19.43 -7.09 -15.41
N ALA A 49 18.22 -6.65 -15.10
CA ALA A 49 17.97 -5.64 -14.04
C ALA A 49 18.38 -6.09 -12.62
N ASP A 50 18.58 -7.38 -12.38
CA ASP A 50 19.08 -7.93 -11.12
C ASP A 50 20.54 -7.58 -10.82
N ARG A 51 21.28 -7.05 -11.80
CA ARG A 51 22.71 -6.73 -11.68
C ARG A 51 23.05 -5.25 -11.59
N SER A 52 22.05 -4.36 -11.50
CA SER A 52 22.30 -2.92 -11.34
C SER A 52 22.24 -2.51 -9.87
N LEU A 53 23.37 -2.05 -9.31
CA LEU A 53 23.43 -1.32 -8.05
C LEU A 53 22.90 0.10 -8.28
N GLY A 54 21.74 0.44 -7.73
CA GLY A 54 21.11 1.76 -7.87
C GLY A 54 19.99 2.01 -6.84
N MET A 55 19.61 3.27 -6.62
CA MET A 55 18.53 3.64 -5.70
C MET A 55 17.16 3.34 -6.32
N PHE A 56 16.60 2.17 -6.03
CA PHE A 56 15.25 1.75 -6.48
C PHE A 56 14.17 2.03 -5.42
N ILE A 57 14.41 3.03 -4.57
CA ILE A 57 13.52 3.44 -3.48
C ILE A 57 12.79 4.70 -3.92
N ASN A 58 11.46 4.60 -4.02
CA ASN A 58 10.61 5.76 -4.26
C ASN A 58 9.62 5.93 -3.13
N THR A 59 9.45 7.14 -2.63
CA THR A 59 8.34 7.49 -1.73
C THR A 59 7.24 8.12 -2.57
N LEU A 60 6.11 7.44 -2.69
CA LEU A 60 4.96 7.94 -3.44
C LEU A 60 3.80 8.24 -2.49
N PRO A 61 2.95 9.24 -2.80
CA PRO A 61 1.74 9.47 -2.04
C PRO A 61 0.75 8.32 -2.27
N LEU A 62 0.22 7.77 -1.19
CA LEU A 62 -0.88 6.82 -1.20
C LEU A 62 -2.12 7.50 -0.61
N ARG A 63 -3.16 7.60 -1.41
CA ARG A 63 -4.47 8.13 -1.04
C ARG A 63 -5.40 6.96 -0.68
N VAL A 64 -6.07 7.03 0.47
CA VAL A 64 -7.00 6.00 0.93
C VAL A 64 -8.30 6.65 1.41
N GLU A 65 -9.41 6.22 0.83
CA GLU A 65 -10.77 6.61 1.23
C GLU A 65 -11.29 5.64 2.30
N LEU A 66 -11.58 6.18 3.49
CA LEU A 66 -12.09 5.49 4.67
C LEU A 66 -13.61 5.57 4.70
N GLY A 67 -14.25 5.13 3.61
CA GLY A 67 -15.71 5.06 3.54
C GLY A 67 -16.29 3.94 4.40
N ASN A 68 -17.62 3.80 4.37
CA ASN A 68 -18.36 2.77 5.10
C ASN A 68 -18.26 1.39 4.41
N GLN A 69 -17.04 0.97 4.08
CA GLN A 69 -16.75 -0.28 3.38
C GLN A 69 -16.16 -1.33 4.32
N GLY A 70 -16.50 -2.60 4.09
CA GLY A 70 -15.92 -3.70 4.84
C GLY A 70 -14.41 -3.80 4.64
N VAL A 71 -13.68 -4.23 5.67
CA VAL A 71 -12.21 -4.30 5.69
C VAL A 71 -11.64 -5.01 4.46
N ARG A 72 -12.27 -6.11 4.00
CA ARG A 72 -11.81 -6.86 2.82
C ARG A 72 -11.82 -6.01 1.54
N ASN A 73 -12.83 -5.18 1.34
CA ASN A 73 -12.93 -4.29 0.19
C ASN A 73 -11.93 -3.14 0.31
N GLY A 74 -11.82 -2.55 1.51
CA GLY A 74 -10.83 -1.50 1.77
C GLY A 74 -9.40 -1.96 1.50
N VAL A 75 -9.05 -3.20 1.85
CA VAL A 75 -7.72 -3.76 1.58
C VAL A 75 -7.47 -3.90 0.09
N LYS A 76 -8.46 -4.38 -0.67
CA LYS A 76 -8.35 -4.56 -2.13
C LYS A 76 -8.23 -3.21 -2.84
N GLN A 77 -9.00 -2.21 -2.43
CA GLN A 77 -8.90 -0.86 -2.98
C GLN A 77 -7.54 -0.21 -2.68
N THR A 78 -6.98 -0.45 -1.49
CA THR A 78 -5.64 0.04 -1.11
C THR A 78 -4.50 -0.70 -1.83
N HIS A 79 -4.79 -1.82 -2.51
CA HIS A 79 -3.81 -2.62 -3.24
C HIS A 79 -3.70 -2.27 -4.72
N ALA A 80 -4.80 -1.84 -5.33
CA ALA A 80 -4.88 -1.43 -6.73
C ALA A 80 -4.12 -0.12 -6.99
#